data_AF-A0A3B0T487-F1
#
_entry.id   AF-A0A3B0T487-F1
#
_cell.length_a   1.000
_cell.length_b   1.000
_cell.length_c   1.000
_cell.angle_alpha   90.00
_cell.angle_beta   90.00
_cell.angle_gamma   90.00
#
_symmetry.space_group_name_H-M   'P 1'
#
loop_
_entity.id
_entity.type
_entity.pdbx_description
1 polymer ?
#
loop_
_entity_poly.entity_id
_entity_poly.type
_entity_poly.pdbx_seq_one_letter_code
_entity_poly.pdbx_strand_id
1 'polypeptide(L)'
;MRRRKQQPPRKSLRERVADRKAGIKEEGSPKRIRILRRIRLFAYLFQGIGLIMLMVLLAQYISSGYGHMNWINVLIYSGMFLVGRAVTSFMNLSKIMR
;
A
#
# COMPACT_ATOMS: atom_id res chain seq x y z
N MET A 1 -4.51 6.44 -32.28
CA MET A 1 -5.24 5.16 -32.11
C MET A 1 -5.21 4.73 -30.65
N ARG A 2 -6.36 4.66 -29.95
CA ARG A 2 -6.44 4.20 -28.54
C ARG A 2 -6.35 2.67 -28.49
N ARG A 3 -5.33 2.12 -27.81
CA ARG A 3 -5.17 0.68 -27.52
C ARG A 3 -6.40 0.16 -26.76
N ARG A 4 -7.19 -0.72 -27.38
CA ARG A 4 -8.28 -1.46 -26.74
C ARG A 4 -7.69 -2.32 -25.61
N LYS A 5 -8.11 -2.06 -24.37
CA LYS A 5 -7.82 -2.94 -23.22
C LYS A 5 -8.44 -4.30 -23.51
N GLN A 6 -7.61 -5.31 -23.77
CA GLN A 6 -8.02 -6.71 -23.81
C GLN A 6 -8.59 -7.07 -22.44
N GLN A 7 -9.92 -7.19 -22.34
CA GLN A 7 -10.55 -7.80 -21.18
C GLN A 7 -10.25 -9.30 -21.26
N PRO A 8 -9.74 -9.93 -20.19
CA PRO A 8 -9.45 -11.36 -20.24
C PRO A 8 -10.74 -12.12 -20.53
N PRO A 9 -10.70 -13.13 -21.42
CA PRO A 9 -11.87 -13.91 -21.79
C PRO A 9 -12.50 -14.54 -20.55
N ARG A 10 -13.83 -14.50 -20.46
CA ARG A 10 -14.58 -15.06 -19.34
C ARG A 10 -14.40 -16.58 -19.34
N LYS A 11 -13.74 -17.15 -18.33
CA LYS A 11 -13.51 -18.60 -18.19
C LYS A 11 -14.82 -19.39 -18.36
N SER A 12 -14.76 -20.48 -19.12
CA SER A 12 -15.90 -21.36 -19.38
C SER A 12 -16.32 -22.13 -18.14
N LEU A 13 -17.58 -22.58 -18.07
CA LEU A 13 -18.10 -23.36 -16.94
C LEU A 13 -17.28 -24.63 -16.66
N ARG A 14 -16.78 -25.29 -17.70
CA ARG A 14 -15.97 -26.51 -17.58
C ARG A 14 -14.61 -26.23 -16.94
N GLU A 15 -13.94 -25.15 -17.35
CA GLU A 15 -12.67 -24.72 -16.74
C GLU A 15 -12.85 -24.34 -15.27
N ARG A 16 -13.96 -23.69 -14.90
CA ARG A 16 -14.24 -23.32 -13.51
C ARG A 16 -14.55 -24.52 -12.61
N VAL A 17 -15.06 -25.62 -13.17
CA VAL A 17 -15.27 -26.88 -12.44
C VAL A 17 -13.96 -27.65 -12.32
N ALA A 18 -13.14 -27.66 -13.38
CA ALA A 18 -11.80 -28.24 -13.37
C ALA A 18 -10.89 -27.53 -12.35
N ASP A 19 -10.86 -26.19 -12.34
CA ASP A 19 -10.10 -25.38 -11.37
C ASP A 19 -10.54 -25.67 -9.93
N ARG A 20 -11.85 -25.83 -9.69
CA ARG A 20 -12.39 -26.22 -8.37
C ARG A 20 -12.01 -27.64 -7.97
N LYS A 21 -12.01 -28.60 -8.90
CA LYS A 21 -11.52 -29.97 -8.67
C LYS A 21 -10.00 -30.02 -8.44
N ALA A 22 -9.25 -29.15 -9.09
CA ALA A 22 -7.80 -29.03 -8.96
C ALA A 22 -7.34 -28.22 -7.75
N GLY A 23 -8.26 -27.69 -6.93
CA GLY A 23 -7.93 -26.90 -5.74
C GLY A 23 -7.32 -25.52 -6.04
N ILE A 24 -7.37 -25.07 -7.31
CA ILE A 24 -6.78 -23.80 -7.74
C ILE A 24 -7.71 -22.68 -7.27
N LYS A 25 -7.28 -21.94 -6.23
CA LYS A 25 -8.01 -20.77 -5.73
C LYS A 25 -8.10 -19.73 -6.85
N GLU A 26 -9.33 -19.44 -7.31
CA GLU A 26 -9.58 -18.41 -8.34
C GLU A 26 -8.78 -17.13 -7.98
N GLU A 27 -7.95 -16.67 -8.92
CA GLU A 27 -7.19 -15.44 -8.78
C GLU A 27 -8.13 -14.31 -8.36
N GLY A 28 -7.85 -13.73 -7.18
CA GLY A 28 -8.78 -12.83 -6.50
C GLY A 28 -9.39 -11.78 -7.44
N SER A 29 -10.69 -11.52 -7.27
CA SER A 29 -11.50 -10.73 -8.20
C SER A 29 -10.77 -9.48 -8.73
N PRO A 30 -10.91 -9.15 -10.04
CA PRO A 30 -10.19 -8.03 -10.66
C PRO A 30 -10.51 -6.67 -10.01
N LYS A 31 -11.64 -6.56 -9.29
CA LYS A 31 -11.99 -5.41 -8.45
C LYS A 31 -11.08 -5.31 -7.22
N ARG A 32 -10.82 -6.43 -6.52
CA ARG A 32 -9.97 -6.48 -5.31
C ARG A 32 -8.53 -6.10 -5.63
N ILE A 33 -7.98 -6.57 -6.75
CA ILE A 33 -6.62 -6.20 -7.20
C ILE A 33 -6.51 -4.69 -7.44
N ARG A 34 -7.54 -4.07 -8.05
CA ARG A 34 -7.58 -2.63 -8.30
C ARG A 34 -7.61 -1.82 -7.01
N ILE A 35 -8.39 -2.27 -6.02
CA ILE A 35 -8.49 -1.61 -4.71
C ILE A 35 -7.17 -1.72 -3.95
N LEU A 36 -6.56 -2.92 -3.91
CA LEU A 36 -5.27 -3.13 -3.25
C LEU A 36 -4.16 -2.25 -3.85
N ARG A 37 -4.12 -2.07 -5.17
CA ARG A 37 -3.16 -1.14 -5.80
C ARG A 37 -3.36 0.31 -5.36
N ARG A 38 -4.61 0.76 -5.20
CA ARG A 38 -4.90 2.12 -4.70
C ARG A 38 -4.47 2.27 -3.25
N ILE A 39 -4.82 1.30 -2.39
CA ILE A 39 -4.42 1.29 -0.97
C ILE A 39 -2.90 1.35 -0.84
N ARG A 40 -2.18 0.57 -1.65
CA ARG A 40 -0.71 0.60 -1.68
C ARG A 40 -0.16 1.98 -2.04
N LEU A 41 -0.74 2.62 -3.05
CA LEU A 41 -0.30 3.94 -3.50
C LEU A 41 -0.54 4.98 -2.39
N PHE A 42 -1.71 4.96 -1.75
CA PHE A 42 -1.98 5.81 -0.59
C PHE A 42 -1.03 5.55 0.57
N ALA A 43 -0.72 4.28 0.87
CA ALA A 43 0.21 3.93 1.94
C ALA A 43 1.63 4.47 1.67
N TYR A 44 2.11 4.40 0.44
CA TYR A 44 3.40 5.00 0.06
C TYR A 44 3.39 6.53 0.14
N LEU A 45 2.31 7.17 -0.29
CA LEU A 45 2.16 8.63 -0.15
C LEU A 45 2.16 9.03 1.32
N PHE A 46 1.41 8.32 2.17
CA PHE A 46 1.32 8.60 3.60
C PHE A 46 2.66 8.40 4.30
N GLN A 47 3.40 7.34 3.94
CA GLN A 47 4.75 7.10 4.41
C GLN A 47 5.71 8.20 3.98
N GLY A 48 5.67 8.59 2.70
CA GLY A 48 6.53 9.66 2.15
C GLY A 48 6.28 11.01 2.82
N ILE A 49 5.01 11.39 2.96
CA ILE A 49 4.61 12.64 3.61
C ILE A 49 5.05 12.62 5.08
N GLY A 50 4.81 11.53 5.82
CA GLY A 50 5.23 11.41 7.21
C GLY A 50 6.75 11.54 7.38
N LEU A 51 7.53 10.96 6.46
CA LEU A 51 8.99 11.09 6.48
C LEU A 51 9.46 12.52 6.20
N ILE A 52 8.86 13.18 5.20
CA ILE A 52 9.18 14.58 4.87
C ILE A 52 8.87 15.49 6.07
N MET A 53 7.71 15.32 6.70
CA MET A 53 7.32 16.13 7.87
C MET A 53 8.26 15.90 9.05
N LEU A 54 8.73 14.67 9.28
CA LEU A 54 9.78 14.40 10.28
C LEU A 54 11.09 15.11 9.96
N MET A 55 11.52 15.11 8.70
CA MET A 55 12.74 15.82 8.27
C MET A 55 12.60 17.34 8.46
N VAL A 56 11.44 17.91 8.13
CA VAL A 56 11.15 19.34 8.35
C VAL A 56 11.17 19.68 9.83
N LEU A 57 10.55 18.84 10.67
CA LEU A 57 10.53 19.05 12.11
C LEU A 57 11.94 18.95 12.72
N LEU A 58 12.76 18.03 12.23
CA LEU A 58 14.17 17.94 12.62
C LEU A 58 14.95 19.20 12.20
N ALA A 59 14.74 19.69 10.99
CA ALA A 59 15.38 20.92 10.52
C ALA A 59 14.95 22.15 11.35
N GLN A 60 13.67 22.25 11.72
CA GLN A 60 13.17 23.29 12.62
C GLN A 60 13.79 23.17 14.03
N TYR A 61 13.95 21.96 14.54
CA TYR A 61 14.56 21.72 15.84
C TYR A 61 16.03 22.17 15.88
N ILE A 62 16.80 21.88 14.82
CA ILE A 62 18.18 22.36 14.68
C ILE A 62 18.22 23.89 14.53
N SER A 63 17.34 24.46 13.70
CA SER A 63 17.27 25.90 13.43
C SER A 63 16.87 26.72 14.67
N SER A 64 16.03 26.17 15.53
CA SER A 64 15.61 26.80 16.80
C SER A 64 16.63 26.66 17.94
N GLY A 65 17.84 26.18 17.65
CA GLY A 65 18.91 26.04 18.65
C GLY A 65 18.58 25.01 19.73
N TYR A 66 17.84 23.95 19.38
CA TYR A 66 17.43 22.88 20.30
C TYR A 66 16.47 23.31 21.42
N GLY A 67 15.87 24.51 21.33
CA GLY A 67 15.12 25.12 22.43
C GLY A 67 13.73 24.53 22.68
N HIS A 68 13.05 24.01 21.66
CA HIS A 68 11.71 23.43 21.84
C HIS A 68 11.41 22.34 20.81
N MET A 69 11.13 21.12 21.31
CA MET A 69 10.72 19.99 20.49
C MET A 69 9.23 19.71 20.71
N ASN A 70 8.45 19.82 19.65
CA ASN A 70 7.02 19.49 19.72
C ASN A 70 6.83 17.97 19.59
N TRP A 71 6.87 17.29 20.73
CA TRP A 71 6.75 15.83 20.84
C TRP A 71 5.44 15.27 20.25
N ILE A 72 4.37 16.05 20.26
CA ILE A 72 3.08 15.66 19.66
C ILE A 72 3.25 15.50 18.15
N ASN A 73 3.88 16.47 17.50
CA ASN A 73 4.14 16.41 16.06
C ASN A 73 5.08 15.26 15.71
N VAL A 74 6.11 15.00 16.52
CA VAL A 74 7.01 13.85 16.37
C VAL A 74 6.22 12.54 16.42
N LEU A 75 5.36 12.38 17.43
CA LEU A 75 4.54 11.18 17.61
C LEU A 75 3.57 10.99 16.43
N ILE A 76 2.91 12.05 15.98
CA ILE A 76 1.97 12.00 14.85
C ILE A 76 2.71 11.61 13.56
N TYR A 77 3.80 12.30 13.21
CA TYR A 77 4.50 12.05 11.94
C TYR A 77 5.22 10.70 11.92
N SER A 78 5.80 10.28 13.05
CA SER A 78 6.36 8.93 13.21
C SER A 78 5.29 7.85 13.14
N GLY A 79 4.12 8.07 13.75
CA GLY A 79 2.96 7.20 13.64
C GLY A 79 2.47 7.07 12.20
N MET A 80 2.34 8.18 11.47
CA MET A 80 1.97 8.17 10.05
C MET A 80 2.95 7.35 9.20
N PHE A 81 4.25 7.51 9.43
CA PHE A 81 5.29 6.76 8.75
C PHE A 81 5.20 5.25 9.06
N LEU A 82 5.07 4.90 10.35
CA LEU A 82 4.99 3.51 10.80
C LEU A 82 3.75 2.80 10.27
N VAL A 83 2.59 3.46 10.29
CA VAL A 83 1.35 2.90 9.74
C VAL A 83 1.47 2.66 8.24
N GLY A 84 2.01 3.63 7.48
CA GLY A 84 2.28 3.46 6.04
C GLY A 84 3.22 2.28 5.76
N ARG A 85 4.25 2.12 6.60
CA ARG A 85 5.23 1.01 6.50
C ARG A 85 4.62 -0.35 6.89
N ALA A 86 3.79 -0.39 7.93
CA ALA A 86 3.10 -1.61 8.34
C ALA A 86 2.16 -2.09 7.23
N VAL A 87 1.32 -1.21 6.68
CA VAL A 87 0.39 -1.55 5.59
C VAL A 87 1.14 -2.06 4.36
N THR A 88 2.22 -1.39 3.94
CA THR A 88 3.01 -1.84 2.79
C THR A 88 3.72 -3.18 3.04
N SER A 89 4.26 -3.41 4.25
CA SER A 89 4.86 -4.68 4.66
C SER A 89 3.83 -5.82 4.67
N PHE A 90 2.66 -5.64 5.27
CA PHE A 90 1.59 -6.66 5.25
C PHE A 90 1.14 -6.98 3.82
N MET A 91 1.02 -5.96 2.97
CA MET A 91 0.67 -6.17 1.56
C MET A 91 1.75 -6.91 0.78
N ASN A 92 3.03 -6.70 1.08
CA ASN A 92 4.15 -7.41 0.45
C ASN A 92 4.26 -8.84 0.97
N LEU A 93 4.11 -9.06 2.28
CA LEU A 93 4.07 -10.39 2.90
C LEU A 93 2.93 -11.23 2.32
N SER A 94 1.74 -10.64 2.15
CA SER A 94 0.59 -11.30 1.51
C SER A 94 0.80 -11.68 0.04
N LYS A 95 1.79 -11.08 -0.63
CA LYS A 95 2.19 -11.41 -2.00
C LYS A 95 3.18 -12.58 -2.02
N ILE A 96 3.99 -12.75 -0.97
CA ILE A 96 4.97 -13.83 -0.82
C ILE A 96 4.30 -15.12 -0.35
N MET A 97 3.27 -15.01 0.51
CA MET A 97 2.51 -16.15 1.05
C MET A 97 1.47 -16.74 0.07
N ARG A 98 1.40 -16.25 -1.17
CA ARG A 98 0.40 -16.62 -2.17
C ARG A 98 1.05 -17.36 -3.33
#